data_AF-A0A6V7I9G9-F1
#
_entry.id   AF-A0A6V7I9G9-F1
#
_cell.length_a   1.000
_cell.length_b   1.000
_cell.length_c   1.000
_cell.angle_alpha   90.00
_cell.angle_beta   90.00
_cell.angle_gamma   90.00
#
_symmetry.space_group_name_H-M   'P 1'
#
loop_
_entity.id
_entity.type
_entity.pdbx_description
1 polymer ?
#
loop_
_entity_poly.entity_id
_entity_poly.type
_entity_poly.pdbx_seq_one_letter_code
_entity_poly.pdbx_strand_id
1 'polypeptide(L)'
;ERAMAKLTSYLLRLICWPGTTEQGSWDSWYGPSAWDLPYRINEVIDSLAGRAVTSVGHQLTPELITKLRSLLKIQCGKRDLTLSPCLPLMAPCLFDIQEDPCEFNNLAKR
;
A
#
# COMPACT_ATOMS: atom_id res chain seq x y z
N GLU A 1 -26.36 -5.06 -3.36
CA GLU A 1 -25.05 -4.41 -3.63
C GLU A 1 -24.29 -4.03 -2.35
N ARG A 2 -23.98 -4.99 -1.46
CA ARG A 2 -23.18 -4.75 -0.24
C ARG A 2 -22.17 -5.86 0.10
N ALA A 3 -21.98 -6.82 -0.81
CA ALA A 3 -21.18 -8.02 -0.54
C ALA A 3 -19.70 -7.89 -0.93
N MET A 4 -19.37 -7.08 -1.96
CA MET A 4 -17.99 -7.00 -2.48
C MET A 4 -17.07 -6.06 -1.67
N ALA A 5 -17.61 -5.08 -0.95
CA ALA A 5 -16.81 -4.17 -0.12
C ALA A 5 -16.37 -4.78 1.24
N LYS A 6 -16.91 -5.94 1.62
CA LYS A 6 -16.58 -6.62 2.88
C LYS A 6 -15.45 -7.64 2.76
N LEU A 7 -15.12 -8.09 1.55
CA LEU A 7 -14.11 -9.13 1.34
C LEU A 7 -12.66 -8.61 1.38
N THR A 8 -12.44 -7.30 1.26
CA THR A 8 -11.09 -6.69 1.31
C THR A 8 -10.68 -6.16 2.69
N SER A 9 -11.54 -6.21 3.71
CA SER A 9 -11.29 -5.54 5.01
C SER A 9 -10.71 -6.45 6.11
N TYR A 10 -10.70 -7.77 5.94
CA TYR A 10 -10.46 -8.68 7.08
C TYR A 10 -9.05 -9.28 7.20
N LEU A 11 -8.14 -9.08 6.24
CA LEU A 11 -6.86 -9.82 6.22
C LEU A 11 -5.60 -9.02 6.57
N LEU A 12 -5.63 -7.68 6.62
CA LEU A 12 -4.48 -6.88 7.05
C LEU A 12 -4.98 -5.76 7.97
N ARG A 13 -5.19 -6.09 9.25
CA ARG A 13 -5.33 -5.05 10.29
C ARG A 13 -3.97 -4.57 10.75
N LEU A 14 -3.05 -5.51 10.96
CA LEU A 14 -1.71 -5.24 11.43
C LEU A 14 -0.70 -5.83 10.46
N ILE A 15 0.27 -5.01 10.05
CA ILE A 15 1.41 -5.45 9.24
C ILE A 15 2.67 -5.33 10.09
N CYS A 16 3.42 -6.42 10.19
CA CYS A 16 4.76 -6.43 10.75
C CYS A 16 5.77 -6.43 9.60
N TRP A 17 6.64 -5.41 9.55
CA TRP A 17 7.68 -5.31 8.53
C TRP A 17 9.07 -5.60 9.13
N PRO A 18 9.75 -6.71 8.76
CA PRO A 18 11.07 -7.05 9.27
C PRO A 18 12.23 -6.57 8.38
N GLY A 19 11.94 -5.94 7.23
CA GLY A 19 12.95 -5.61 6.23
C GLY A 19 13.52 -4.19 6.39
N THR A 20 14.77 -4.02 6.00
CA THR A 20 15.36 -2.70 5.69
C THR A 20 16.03 -2.79 4.33
N THR A 21 16.04 -1.70 3.57
CA THR A 21 16.78 -1.60 2.31
C THR A 21 17.74 -0.41 2.35
N GLU A 22 18.95 -0.59 1.83
CA GLU A 22 20.02 0.43 1.82
C GLU A 22 20.27 1.11 3.18
N GLN A 23 20.50 0.31 4.23
CA GLN A 23 20.78 0.77 5.61
C GLN A 23 19.69 1.70 6.19
N GLY A 24 18.45 1.47 5.78
CA GLY A 24 17.28 2.19 6.25
C GLY A 24 16.99 3.50 5.57
N SER A 25 17.70 3.78 4.47
CA SER A 25 17.34 4.89 3.58
C SER A 25 15.88 4.76 3.14
N TRP A 26 15.38 3.55 2.91
CA TRP A 26 14.04 3.29 2.38
C TRP A 26 12.98 2.88 3.42
N ASP A 27 13.23 3.12 4.70
CA ASP A 27 12.33 2.66 5.78
C ASP A 27 11.23 3.69 6.12
N SER A 28 11.15 4.79 5.39
CA SER A 28 10.10 5.83 5.53
C SER A 28 9.02 5.72 4.46
N TRP A 29 7.87 6.33 4.69
CA TRP A 29 6.82 6.49 3.67
C TRP A 29 7.29 7.41 2.52
N TYR A 30 7.33 6.87 1.30
CA TYR A 30 7.86 7.56 0.11
C TYR A 30 6.88 8.47 -0.61
N GLY A 31 5.65 8.56 -0.13
CA GLY A 31 4.72 9.60 -0.55
C GLY A 31 4.40 9.57 -2.05
N PRO A 32 4.04 10.74 -2.61
CA PRO A 32 3.35 10.82 -3.88
C PRO A 32 4.20 10.61 -5.12
N SER A 33 5.50 10.36 -4.95
CA SER A 33 6.48 10.18 -6.04
C SER A 33 6.07 9.11 -7.06
N ALA A 34 5.33 8.08 -6.61
CA ALA A 34 4.79 7.04 -7.48
C ALA A 34 3.58 7.49 -8.35
N TRP A 35 3.02 8.67 -8.11
CA TRP A 35 1.87 9.23 -8.84
C TRP A 35 2.25 10.28 -9.87
N ASP A 36 3.45 10.86 -9.76
CA ASP A 36 3.93 11.92 -10.67
C ASP A 36 4.51 11.36 -11.98
N LEU A 37 4.72 10.05 -12.04
CA LEU A 37 5.18 9.34 -13.24
C LEU A 37 4.00 8.80 -14.06
N PRO A 38 4.13 8.75 -15.40
CA PRO A 38 3.12 8.18 -16.27
C PRO A 38 2.89 6.71 -15.91
N TYR A 39 1.64 6.38 -15.60
CA TYR A 39 1.26 5.03 -15.21
C TYR A 39 1.15 4.11 -16.44
N ARG A 40 1.95 3.05 -16.47
CA ARG A 40 2.03 2.11 -17.60
C ARG A 40 0.91 1.07 -17.52
N ILE A 41 -0.30 1.49 -17.88
CA ILE A 41 -1.53 0.69 -17.78
C ILE A 41 -1.40 -0.66 -18.49
N ASN A 42 -0.86 -0.66 -19.71
CA ASN A 42 -0.73 -1.89 -20.51
C ASN A 42 0.16 -2.93 -19.83
N GLU A 43 1.25 -2.51 -19.19
CA GLU A 43 2.13 -3.43 -18.46
C GLU A 43 1.45 -4.06 -17.23
N VAL A 44 0.50 -3.36 -16.61
CA VAL A 44 -0.29 -3.89 -15.49
C VAL A 44 -1.27 -4.94 -15.99
N ILE A 45 -1.95 -4.67 -17.10
CA ILE A 45 -2.88 -5.61 -17.75
C ILE A 45 -2.12 -6.85 -18.22
N ASP A 46 -0.96 -6.67 -18.85
CA ASP A 46 -0.12 -7.74 -19.39
C ASP A 46 0.74 -8.43 -18.33
N SER A 47 0.71 -7.99 -17.07
CA SER A 47 1.48 -8.60 -15.99
C SER A 47 0.99 -10.02 -15.65
N LEU A 48 1.80 -10.77 -14.89
CA LEU A 48 1.37 -12.07 -14.35
C LEU A 48 0.07 -11.96 -13.54
N ALA A 49 -0.05 -10.91 -12.72
CA ALA A 49 -1.26 -10.63 -11.95
C ALA A 49 -2.45 -10.31 -12.87
N GLY A 50 -2.25 -9.46 -13.88
CA GLY A 50 -3.30 -9.10 -14.82
C GLY A 50 -3.85 -10.29 -15.62
N ARG A 51 -2.94 -11.17 -16.07
CA ARG A 51 -3.31 -12.45 -16.71
C ARG A 51 -4.03 -13.40 -15.76
N ALA A 52 -3.62 -13.49 -14.49
CA ALA A 52 -4.28 -14.32 -13.50
C ALA A 52 -5.70 -13.84 -13.16
N VAL A 53 -5.91 -12.53 -13.10
CA VAL A 53 -7.26 -11.95 -12.94
C VAL A 53 -8.12 -12.27 -14.17
N THR A 54 -7.54 -12.20 -15.36
CA THR A 54 -8.22 -12.56 -16.62
C THR A 54 -8.56 -14.04 -16.68
N SER A 55 -7.68 -14.93 -16.19
CA SER A 55 -7.91 -16.37 -16.23
C SER A 55 -9.06 -16.84 -15.33
N VAL A 56 -9.42 -16.06 -14.31
CA VAL A 56 -10.60 -16.31 -13.46
C VAL A 56 -11.88 -15.60 -13.94
N GLY A 57 -11.86 -15.04 -15.16
CA GLY A 57 -13.03 -14.47 -15.82
C GLY A 57 -13.27 -12.98 -15.60
N HIS A 58 -12.31 -12.25 -15.03
CA HIS A 58 -12.41 -10.80 -14.86
C HIS A 58 -11.66 -10.06 -15.97
N GLN A 59 -12.35 -9.17 -16.69
CA GLN A 59 -11.72 -8.37 -17.72
C GLN A 59 -11.08 -7.10 -17.14
N LEU A 60 -9.80 -6.89 -17.44
CA LEU A 60 -9.08 -5.67 -17.07
C LEU A 60 -9.05 -4.71 -18.27
N THR A 61 -9.79 -3.60 -18.18
CA THR A 61 -9.73 -2.53 -19.19
C THR A 61 -8.90 -1.35 -18.69
N PRO A 62 -8.33 -0.52 -19.58
CA PRO A 62 -7.60 0.68 -19.19
C PRO A 62 -8.39 1.62 -18.29
N GLU A 63 -9.69 1.78 -18.54
CA GLU A 63 -10.59 2.64 -17.76
C GLU A 63 -10.79 2.08 -16.36
N LEU A 64 -11.00 0.76 -16.25
CA LEU A 64 -11.14 0.09 -14.97
C LEU A 64 -9.87 0.22 -14.14
N ILE A 65 -8.71 -0.04 -14.74
CA ILE A 65 -7.41 0.07 -14.06
C ILE A 65 -7.15 1.52 -13.60
N THR A 66 -7.46 2.51 -14.44
CA THR A 66 -7.33 3.93 -14.09
C THR A 66 -8.25 4.31 -12.95
N LYS A 67 -9.50 3.83 -12.98
CA LYS A 67 -10.48 4.05 -11.90
C LYS A 67 -10.06 3.38 -10.60
N LEU A 68 -9.58 2.14 -10.63
CA LEU A 68 -9.09 1.45 -9.44
C LEU A 68 -7.88 2.19 -8.84
N ARG A 69 -6.95 2.64 -9.69
CA ARG A 69 -5.79 3.42 -9.26
C ARG A 69 -6.20 4.73 -8.56
N SER A 70 -7.21 5.43 -9.05
CA SER A 70 -7.68 6.66 -8.41
C SER A 70 -8.39 6.40 -7.08
N LEU A 71 -9.17 5.32 -6.98
CA LEU A 71 -9.86 4.93 -5.75
C LEU A 71 -8.91 4.47 -4.63
N LEU A 72 -7.77 3.88 -5.00
CA LEU A 72 -6.76 3.38 -4.06
C LEU A 72 -5.67 4.42 -3.76
N LYS A 73 -5.80 5.65 -4.25
CA LYS A 73 -4.80 6.70 -4.03
C LYS A 73 -4.84 7.18 -2.58
N ILE A 74 -3.83 6.79 -1.80
CA ILE A 74 -3.61 7.30 -0.44
C ILE A 74 -2.87 8.64 -0.54
N GLN A 75 -3.42 9.66 0.11
CA GLN A 75 -2.80 10.98 0.23
C GLN A 75 -2.37 11.20 1.68
N CYS A 76 -1.08 11.03 1.92
CA CYS A 76 -0.49 11.28 3.23
C CYS A 76 -0.03 12.73 3.34
N GLY A 77 -0.36 13.38 4.46
CA GLY A 77 0.15 14.70 4.79
C GLY A 77 1.61 14.66 5.28
N LYS A 78 2.05 15.74 5.93
CA LYS A 78 3.33 15.76 6.63
C LYS A 78 3.25 14.85 7.86
N ARG A 79 4.27 14.01 8.04
CA ARG A 79 4.43 13.18 9.24
C ARG A 79 4.53 14.06 10.48
N ASP A 80 3.78 13.71 11.52
CA ASP A 80 3.96 14.26 12.86
C ASP A 80 5.20 13.63 13.51
N LEU A 81 6.17 14.48 13.88
CA LEU A 81 7.44 14.05 14.47
C LEU A 81 7.29 13.56 15.92
N THR A 82 6.14 13.78 16.56
CA THR A 82 5.85 13.25 17.90
C THR A 82 5.48 11.76 17.88
N LEU A 83 5.11 11.22 16.71
CA LEU A 83 4.75 9.81 16.54
C LEU A 83 5.98 8.91 16.55
N SER A 84 5.82 7.71 17.10
CA SER A 84 6.90 6.73 17.22
C SER A 84 7.45 6.35 15.83
N PRO A 85 8.75 6.54 15.57
CA PRO A 85 9.36 6.16 14.29
C PRO A 85 9.49 4.64 14.17
N CYS A 86 9.46 4.17 12.94
CA CYS A 86 9.86 2.82 12.58
C CYS A 86 11.35 2.82 12.24
N LEU A 87 12.12 2.01 12.95
CA LEU A 87 13.56 1.80 12.74
C LEU A 87 13.79 0.29 12.69
N PRO A 88 13.52 -0.36 11.54
CA PRO A 88 13.49 -1.82 11.44
C PRO A 88 14.86 -2.48 11.71
N LEU A 89 15.96 -1.72 11.55
CA LEU A 89 17.30 -2.11 11.99
C LEU A 89 17.46 -2.25 13.51
N MET A 90 16.61 -1.58 14.30
CA MET A 90 16.67 -1.59 15.76
C MET A 90 15.59 -2.47 16.40
N ALA A 91 14.38 -2.45 15.85
CA ALA A 91 13.23 -3.18 16.38
C ALA A 91 12.16 -3.37 15.29
N PRO A 92 11.31 -4.40 15.39
CA PRO A 92 10.20 -4.58 14.45
C PRO A 92 9.26 -3.38 14.45
N CYS A 93 8.57 -3.19 13.32
CA CYS A 93 7.54 -2.16 13.16
C CYS A 93 6.16 -2.79 13.04
N LEU A 94 5.18 -2.14 13.66
CA LEU A 94 3.79 -2.58 13.67
C LEU A 94 2.89 -1.37 13.36
N PHE A 95 2.05 -1.48 12.34
CA PHE A 95 1.13 -0.41 11.97
C PHE A 95 -0.28 -0.96 11.84
N ASP A 96 -1.26 -0.13 12.22
CA ASP A 96 -2.66 -0.36 11.89
C ASP A 96 -2.96 0.33 10.56
N ILE A 97 -3.05 -0.41 9.46
CA ILE A 97 -3.22 0.17 8.13
C ILE A 97 -4.63 0.74 7.90
N GLN A 98 -5.61 0.33 8.71
CA GLN A 98 -6.96 0.90 8.63
C GLN A 98 -6.97 2.33 9.21
N GLU A 99 -6.25 2.55 10.31
CA GLU A 99 -6.19 3.83 11.01
C GLU A 99 -5.02 4.72 10.54
N ASP A 100 -3.92 4.11 10.12
CA ASP A 100 -2.67 4.74 9.70
C ASP A 100 -2.13 4.11 8.40
N PRO A 101 -2.81 4.37 7.25
CA PRO A 101 -2.36 3.90 5.95
C PRO A 101 -1.04 4.52 5.47
N CYS A 102 -0.52 5.51 6.21
CA CYS A 102 0.73 6.20 5.94
C CYS A 102 1.91 5.65 6.75
N GLU A 103 1.66 4.69 7.64
CA GLU A 103 2.67 4.03 8.47
C GLU A 103 3.51 5.06 9.28
N PHE A 104 2.84 6.09 9.80
CA PHE A 104 3.49 7.15 10.58
C PHE A 104 3.67 6.79 12.05
N ASN A 105 2.86 5.92 12.64
CA ASN A 105 2.86 5.63 14.06
C ASN A 105 3.17 4.16 14.33
N ASN A 106 4.42 3.86 14.67
CA ASN A 106 4.83 2.52 15.03
C ASN A 106 4.24 2.10 16.40
N LEU A 107 3.49 0.99 16.42
CA LEU A 107 2.81 0.41 17.58
C LEU A 107 3.58 -0.73 18.24
N ALA A 108 4.74 -1.14 17.73
CA ALA A 108 5.44 -2.37 18.14
C ALA A 108 5.93 -2.39 19.61
N LYS A 109 5.96 -1.24 20.28
CA LYS A 109 6.40 -1.09 21.68
C LYS A 109 5.27 -0.77 22.66
N ARG A 110 4.01 -0.85 22.22
CA ARG A 110 2.84 -0.61 23.10
C ARG A 110 2.42 -1.87 23.83
#